data_AF-A0A1M6BK55-F1
#
_entry.id   AF-A0A1M6BK55-F1
#
_cell.length_a   1.000
_cell.length_b   1.000
_cell.length_c   1.000
_cell.angle_alpha   90.00
_cell.angle_beta   90.00
_cell.angle_gamma   90.00
#
_symmetry.space_group_name_H-M   'P 1'
#
loop_
_entity.id
_entity.type
_entity.pdbx_description
1 polymer ?
#
loop_
_entity_poly.entity_id
_entity_poly.type
_entity_poly.pdbx_seq_one_letter_code
_entity_poly.pdbx_strand_id
1 'polypeptide(L)'
;MKYCVEEREHSANTVHKNAGLLKTFLAWAFNKQYTYNSSFTKFKKPPKFRTDEIALNMQQVEATYDYDLSNNKRLEKVRDLFVFGCTTGMRFGNYRRFLKTTSP
;
A
#
# COMPACT_ATOMS: atom_id res chain seq x y z
N MET A 1 5.28 15.90 -16.01
CA MET A 1 5.45 15.89 -14.55
C MET A 1 4.67 17.02 -13.90
N LYS A 2 4.91 18.28 -14.30
CA LYS A 2 4.20 19.48 -13.81
C LYS A 2 2.68 19.29 -13.70
N TYR A 3 2.02 18.95 -14.81
CA TYR A 3 0.58 18.65 -14.84
C TYR A 3 0.12 17.61 -13.81
N CYS A 4 0.85 16.51 -13.62
CA CYS A 4 0.44 15.45 -12.68
C CYS A 4 0.51 15.90 -11.22
N VAL A 5 1.42 16.81 -10.89
CA VAL A 5 1.64 17.27 -9.52
C VAL A 5 0.79 18.51 -9.23
N GLU A 6 0.75 19.48 -10.14
CA GLU A 6 0.09 20.77 -9.93
C GLU A 6 -1.41 20.72 -10.24
N GLU A 7 -1.83 20.02 -11.30
CA GLU A 7 -3.25 20.01 -11.73
C GLU A 7 -4.01 18.77 -11.24
N ARG A 8 -3.29 17.65 -11.09
CA ARG A 8 -3.88 16.36 -10.68
C ARG A 8 -3.53 15.98 -9.24
N GLU A 9 -2.75 16.80 -8.55
CA GLU A 9 -2.37 16.64 -7.14
C GLU A 9 -1.83 15.23 -6.80
N HIS A 10 -1.16 14.58 -7.75
CA HIS A 10 -0.61 13.25 -7.52
C HIS A 10 0.64 13.33 -6.63
N SER A 11 0.72 12.44 -5.64
CA SER A 11 1.93 12.28 -4.85
C SER A 11 3.11 11.86 -5.74
N ALA A 12 4.32 12.29 -5.37
CA ALA A 12 5.54 11.93 -6.09
C ALA A 12 5.69 10.40 -6.27
N ASN A 13 5.26 9.64 -5.27
CA ASN A 13 5.29 8.17 -5.29
C ASN A 13 4.31 7.58 -6.31
N THR A 14 3.11 8.15 -6.42
CA THR A 14 2.12 7.77 -7.44
C THR A 14 2.66 8.04 -8.84
N VAL A 15 3.23 9.23 -9.07
CA VAL A 15 3.79 9.58 -10.38
C VAL A 15 4.98 8.70 -10.74
N HIS A 16 5.87 8.41 -9.78
CA HIS A 16 6.97 7.45 -9.98
C HIS A 16 6.47 6.07 -10.39
N LYS A 17 5.44 5.56 -9.70
CA LYS A 17 4.85 4.24 -10.00
C LYS A 17 4.25 4.21 -11.40
N ASN A 18 3.45 5.21 -11.76
CA ASN A 18 2.78 5.26 -13.07
C ASN A 18 3.80 5.39 -14.21
N ALA A 19 4.82 6.24 -14.06
CA ALA A 19 5.92 6.35 -15.01
C ALA A 19 6.68 5.03 -15.17
N GLY A 20 6.86 4.28 -14.07
CA GLY A 20 7.43 2.94 -14.10
C GLY A 20 6.58 1.93 -14.86
N LEU A 21 5.27 1.87 -14.59
CA LEU A 21 4.34 0.99 -15.28
C LEU A 21 4.32 1.27 -16.80
N LEU A 22 4.27 2.55 -17.18
CA LEU A 22 4.32 2.95 -18.58
C LEU A 22 5.63 2.50 -19.25
N LYS A 23 6.78 2.69 -18.60
CA LYS A 23 8.06 2.18 -19.11
C LYS A 23 8.06 0.67 -19.31
N THR A 24 7.52 -0.09 -18.35
CA THR A 24 7.41 -1.54 -18.47
C THR A 24 6.54 -1.94 -19.66
N PHE A 25 5.41 -1.27 -19.86
CA PHE A 25 4.55 -1.51 -21.01
C PHE A 25 5.23 -1.20 -22.35
N LEU A 26 5.92 -0.05 -22.45
CA LEU A 26 6.65 0.34 -23.65
C LEU A 26 7.80 -0.62 -23.96
N ALA A 27 8.50 -1.09 -22.92
CA ALA A 27 9.54 -2.12 -23.08
C ALA A 27 8.94 -3.45 -23.59
N TRP A 28 7.79 -3.86 -23.06
CA TRP A 28 7.08 -5.04 -23.55
C TRP A 28 6.67 -4.89 -25.02
N ALA A 29 6.11 -3.74 -25.42
CA ALA A 29 5.70 -3.46 -26.79
C ALA A 29 6.90 -3.42 -27.76
N PHE A 30 8.03 -2.83 -27.34
CA PHE A 30 9.28 -2.80 -28.10
C PHE A 30 9.84 -4.22 -28.29
N ASN A 31 9.86 -5.04 -27.24
CA ASN A 31 10.31 -6.44 -27.30
C ASN A 31 9.42 -7.31 -28.20
N LYS A 32 8.13 -6.98 -28.32
CA LYS A 32 7.18 -7.62 -29.24
C LYS A 32 7.22 -7.04 -30.66
N GLN A 33 8.13 -6.10 -30.94
CA GLN A 33 8.28 -5.44 -32.23
C GLN A 33 7.02 -4.68 -32.69
N TYR A 34 6.14 -4.31 -31.75
CA TYR A 34 4.99 -3.44 -32.04
C TYR A 34 5.39 -1.97 -32.17
N THR A 35 6.60 -1.62 -31.74
CA THR A 35 7.20 -0.29 -31.94
C THR A 35 8.71 -0.42 -32.08
N TYR A 36 9.31 0.48 -32.85
CA TYR A 36 10.77 0.63 -32.99
C TYR A 36 11.31 1.80 -32.18
N ASN A 37 10.44 2.55 -31.49
CA ASN A 37 10.84 3.72 -30.72
C ASN A 37 11.43 3.32 -29.37
N SER A 38 12.74 3.50 -29.21
CA SER A 38 13.46 3.21 -27.96
C SER A 38 13.68 4.45 -27.07
N SER A 39 13.10 5.61 -27.42
CA SER A 39 13.33 6.88 -26.71
C SER A 39 12.95 6.84 -25.24
N PHE A 40 11.98 5.98 -24.88
CA PHE A 40 11.56 5.77 -23.50
C PHE A 40 12.70 5.29 -22.60
N THR A 41 13.73 4.62 -23.11
CA THR A 41 14.87 4.14 -22.32
C THR A 41 15.58 5.29 -21.60
N LYS A 42 15.78 6.42 -22.29
CA LYS A 42 16.43 7.64 -21.79
C LYS A 42 15.61 8.40 -20.75
N PHE A 43 14.30 8.15 -20.68
CA PHE A 43 13.42 8.85 -19.73
C PHE A 43 13.77 8.47 -18.28
N LYS A 44 14.23 9.42 -17.47
CA LYS A 44 14.48 9.18 -16.05
C LYS A 44 13.17 9.29 -15.28
N LYS A 45 12.85 8.25 -14.49
CA LYS A 45 11.71 8.31 -13.59
C LYS A 45 11.94 9.42 -12.55
N PRO A 46 10.88 10.14 -12.14
CA PRO A 46 11.00 11.10 -11.05
C PRO A 46 11.46 10.41 -9.76
N PRO A 47 12.18 11.08 -8.86
CA PRO A 47 12.56 10.49 -7.58
C PRO A 47 11.33 10.14 -6.75
N LYS A 48 11.45 9.09 -5.93
CA LYS A 48 10.45 8.78 -4.90
C LYS A 48 10.62 9.75 -3.73
N PHE A 49 9.52 10.12 -3.10
CA PHE A 49 9.55 10.80 -1.82
C PHE A 49 9.53 9.74 -0.71
N ARG A 50 10.48 9.79 0.22
CA ARG A 50 10.44 8.92 1.40
C ARG A 50 9.29 9.37 2.27
N THR A 51 8.37 8.46 2.55
CA THR A 51 7.34 8.69 3.56
C THR A 51 7.90 8.16 4.88
N ASP A 52 7.82 8.96 5.93
CA ASP A 52 8.17 8.49 7.26
C ASP A 52 7.14 7.46 7.70
N GLU A 53 7.59 6.23 7.91
CA GLU A 53 6.75 5.15 8.42
C GLU A 53 6.72 5.24 9.95
N ILE A 54 5.67 5.85 10.48
CA ILE A 54 5.40 5.84 11.92
C ILE A 54 4.72 4.50 12.24
N ALA A 55 5.38 3.70 13.08
CA ALA A 55 4.85 2.43 13.56
C ALA A 55 4.55 2.51 15.07
N LEU A 56 3.58 1.73 15.52
CA LEU A 56 3.32 1.54 16.94
C LEU A 56 4.46 0.73 17.57
N ASN A 57 4.87 1.11 18.77
CA ASN A 57 5.71 0.26 19.61
C ASN A 57 4.84 -0.75 20.38
N MET A 58 5.48 -1.74 21.03
CA MET A 58 4.75 -2.81 21.73
C MET A 58 3.86 -2.29 22.86
N GLN A 59 4.31 -1.27 23.61
CA GLN A 59 3.53 -0.67 24.70
C GLN A 59 2.23 -0.03 24.17
N GLN A 60 2.28 0.57 22.98
CA GLN A 60 1.09 1.13 22.34
C GLN A 60 0.13 0.05 21.83
N VAL A 61 0.65 -1.10 21.40
CA VAL A 61 -0.17 -2.26 21.01
C VAL A 61 -0.87 -2.86 22.24
N GLU A 62 -0.16 -3.00 23.36
CA GLU A 62 -0.73 -3.44 24.64
C GLU A 62 -1.80 -2.47 25.15
N ALA A 63 -1.52 -1.16 25.14
CA ALA A 63 -2.51 -0.15 25.50
C ALA A 63 -3.75 -0.20 24.60
N THR A 64 -3.58 -0.54 23.30
CA THR A 64 -4.70 -0.73 22.37
C THR A 64 -5.53 -1.97 22.74
N TYR A 65 -4.89 -3.05 23.17
CA TYR A 65 -5.55 -4.28 23.62
C TYR A 65 -6.37 -4.06 24.90
N ASP A 66 -5.81 -3.35 25.88
CA ASP A 66 -6.44 -3.10 27.19
C ASP A 66 -7.57 -2.06 27.12
N TYR A 67 -7.67 -1.30 26.04
CA TYR A 67 -8.71 -0.27 25.88
C TYR A 67 -10.12 -0.89 25.87
N ASP A 68 -10.98 -0.42 26.79
CA ASP A 68 -12.33 -0.95 26.95
C ASP A 68 -13.26 -0.51 25.80
N LEU A 69 -13.69 -1.50 25.01
CA LEU A 69 -14.64 -1.36 23.92
C LEU A 69 -15.91 -2.20 24.16
N SER A 70 -16.18 -2.60 25.41
CA SER A 70 -17.31 -3.45 25.79
C SER A 70 -18.66 -2.91 25.31
N ASN A 71 -18.82 -1.58 25.28
CA ASN A 71 -19.99 -0.87 24.79
C ASN A 71 -20.18 -0.95 23.25
N ASN A 72 -19.20 -1.46 22.50
CA ASN A 72 -19.27 -1.60 21.05
C ASN A 72 -18.60 -2.90 20.57
N LYS A 73 -19.39 -3.99 20.53
CA LYS A 73 -18.96 -5.32 20.08
C LYS A 73 -18.34 -5.35 18.68
N ARG A 74 -18.67 -4.41 17.81
CA ARG A 74 -18.03 -4.30 16.48
C ARG A 74 -16.60 -3.80 16.60
N LEU A 75 -16.35 -2.79 17.44
CA LEU A 75 -15.01 -2.24 17.65
C LEU A 75 -14.12 -3.18 18.46
N GLU A 76 -14.67 -3.90 19.44
CA GLU A 76 -13.98 -4.95 20.17
C GLU A 76 -13.37 -5.99 19.21
N LYS A 77 -14.18 -6.52 18.28
CA LYS A 77 -13.69 -7.43 17.23
C LYS A 77 -12.61 -6.81 16.34
N VAL A 78 -12.73 -5.53 15.99
CA VAL A 78 -11.71 -4.86 15.16
C VAL A 78 -10.40 -4.70 15.92
N ARG A 79 -10.45 -4.34 17.21
CA ARG A 79 -9.28 -4.25 18.10
C ARG A 79 -8.57 -5.60 18.18
N ASP A 80 -9.30 -6.67 18.49
CA ASP A 80 -8.71 -8.00 18.67
C ASP A 80 -7.98 -8.47 17.38
N LEU A 81 -8.58 -8.19 16.22
CA LEU A 81 -7.97 -8.49 14.92
C LEU A 81 -6.78 -7.60 14.56
N PHE A 82 -6.82 -6.34 14.97
CA PHE A 82 -5.71 -5.42 14.80
C PHE A 82 -4.51 -5.87 15.64
N VAL A 83 -4.73 -6.13 16.94
CA VAL A 83 -3.70 -6.61 17.87
C VAL A 83 -3.12 -7.95 17.42
N PHE A 84 -3.96 -8.90 17.00
CA PHE A 84 -3.50 -10.17 16.43
C PHE A 84 -2.64 -9.97 15.16
N GLY A 85 -3.02 -9.01 14.30
CA GLY A 85 -2.22 -8.65 13.12
C GLY A 85 -0.85 -8.07 13.50
N CYS A 86 -0.81 -7.20 14.51
CA CYS A 86 0.43 -6.62 15.04
C CYS A 86 1.38 -7.68 15.63
N THR A 87 0.86 -8.68 16.33
CA THR A 87 1.69 -9.70 17.02
C THR A 87 2.16 -10.83 16.11
N THR A 88 1.39 -11.15 15.07
CA THR A 88 1.73 -12.24 14.12
C THR A 88 2.45 -11.77 12.86
N GLY A 89 2.43 -10.46 12.58
CA GLY A 89 3.00 -9.89 11.35
C GLY A 89 2.25 -10.29 10.07
N MET A 90 1.05 -10.88 10.20
CA MET A 90 0.24 -11.28 9.05
C MET A 90 -0.33 -10.05 8.33
N ARG A 91 -0.37 -10.10 6.99
CA ARG A 91 -1.07 -9.07 6.21
C ARG A 91 -2.58 -9.15 6.46
N PHE A 92 -3.24 -8.00 6.55
CA PHE A 92 -4.69 -7.89 6.74
C PHE A 92 -5.52 -8.81 5.82
N GLY A 93 -5.17 -8.88 4.54
CA GLY A 93 -5.85 -9.74 3.58
C GLY A 93 -5.77 -11.25 3.89
N ASN A 94 -4.71 -11.69 4.56
CA ASN A 94 -4.49 -13.09 4.90
C ASN A 94 -5.39 -13.52 6.05
N TYR A 95 -5.39 -12.77 7.16
CA TYR A 95 -6.16 -13.18 8.34
C TYR A 95 -7.66 -12.80 8.26
N ARG A 96 -8.02 -11.79 7.46
CA ARG A 96 -9.43 -11.48 7.17
C ARG A 96 -10.19 -12.67 6.55
N ARG A 97 -9.49 -13.54 5.80
CA ARG A 97 -10.12 -14.69 5.13
C ARG A 97 -10.53 -15.79 6.12
N PHE A 98 -9.72 -16.06 7.14
CA PHE A 98 -10.03 -17.08 8.16
C PHE A 98 -11.30 -16.75 8.95
N LEU A 99 -11.54 -15.47 9.22
CA LEU A 99 -12.67 -15.02 10.04
C LEU A 99 -14.03 -15.08 9.33
N LYS A 100 -14.04 -15.09 7.99
CA LYS A 100 -15.29 -15.26 7.23
C LYS A 100 -15.76 -16.71 7.19
N THR A 101 -14.85 -17.67 7.39
CA THR A 101 -15.14 -19.10 7.28
C THR A 101 -15.61 -19.69 8.62
N THR A 102 -15.37 -18.98 9.73
CA THR A 102 -15.77 -19.39 11.08
C THR A 102 -17.00 -18.64 11.63
N SER A 103 -17.70 -17.88 10.79
CA SER A 103 -19.04 -17.37 11.15
C SER A 103 -20.08 -18.42 10.74
N PRO A 104 -20.88 -18.97 11.67
CA PRO A 104 -22.10 -19.70 11.30
C PRO A 104 -23.11 -18.78 10.59
#